data_AF-A0A3P6P619-F1
#
_entry.id   AF-A0A3P6P619-F1
#
_cell.length_a   1.000
_cell.length_b   1.000
_cell.length_c   1.000
_cell.angle_alpha   90.00
_cell.angle_beta   90.00
_cell.angle_gamma   90.00
#
_symmetry.space_group_name_H-M   'P 1'
#
loop_
_entity.id
_entity.type
_entity.pdbx_description
1 polymer ?
#
loop_
_entity_poly.entity_id
_entity_poly.type
_entity_poly.pdbx_seq_one_letter_code
_entity_poly.pdbx_strand_id
1 'polypeptide(L)' 'MTSFGANLDSPTACGETVFEICEDDKMRERLVLLKEELKRRQTQHNEAQQNWPNKARGLVRRRSSNPRR' A
#
# COMPACT_ATOMS: atom_id res chain seq x y z
N MET A 1 -5.28 -5.32 -12.99
CA MET A 1 -4.19 -5.53 -12.03
C MET A 1 -3.33 -4.28 -12.04
N THR A 2 -3.48 -3.38 -11.08
CA THR A 2 -2.67 -2.16 -10.96
C THR A 2 -2.09 -2.11 -9.55
N SER A 3 -1.14 -3.01 -9.28
CA SER A 3 -0.23 -2.84 -8.15
C SER A 3 0.81 -1.82 -8.59
N PHE A 4 0.65 -0.57 -8.17
CA PHE A 4 1.65 0.47 -8.42
C PHE A 4 2.93 0.12 -7.65
N GLY A 5 3.98 -0.27 -8.39
CA GLY A 5 5.33 -0.45 -7.85
C GLY A 5 6.01 -1.72 -8.36
N ALA A 6 7.32 -1.63 -8.60
CA ALA A 6 8.16 -2.79 -8.85
C ALA A 6 8.42 -3.53 -7.52
N ASN A 7 8.30 -4.85 -7.52
CA ASN A 7 8.71 -5.67 -6.38
C ASN A 7 10.24 -5.88 -6.46
N LEU A 8 10.98 -5.22 -5.57
CA LEU A 8 12.44 -5.30 -5.52
C LEU A 8 12.95 -6.68 -5.07
N ASP A 9 12.10 -7.50 -4.45
CA ASP A 9 12.41 -8.88 -4.04
C ASP A 9 12.01 -9.90 -5.11
N SER A 10 11.49 -9.46 -6.25
CA SER A 10 11.14 -10.37 -7.35
C SER A 10 12.42 -10.91 -7.99
N PRO A 11 12.55 -12.23 -8.17
CA PRO A 11 13.62 -12.78 -8.97
C PRO A 11 13.45 -12.37 -10.44
N THR A 12 14.57 -12.23 -11.14
CA THR A 12 14.63 -12.13 -12.60
C THR A 12 14.38 -13.50 -13.23
N ALA A 13 14.34 -13.56 -14.56
CA ALA A 13 14.24 -14.83 -15.30
C ALA A 13 15.40 -15.79 -15.00
N CYS A 14 16.54 -15.26 -14.53
CA CYS A 14 17.72 -16.03 -14.15
C CYS A 14 17.70 -16.46 -12.67
N GLY A 15 16.70 -16.07 -11.88
CA GLY A 15 16.56 -16.42 -10.47
C GLY A 15 17.21 -15.43 -9.50
N GLU A 16 18.04 -14.51 -9.99
CA GLU A 16 18.72 -13.49 -9.19
C GLU A 16 17.82 -12.25 -8.99
N THR A 17 17.96 -11.58 -7.86
CA THR A 17 17.26 -10.33 -7.53
C THR A 17 18.03 -9.11 -8.04
N VAL A 18 17.37 -7.93 -8.06
CA VAL A 18 18.03 -6.66 -8.41
C VAL A 18 19.22 -6.33 -7.49
N PHE A 19 19.21 -6.82 -6.25
CA PHE A 19 20.30 -6.61 -5.29
C PHE A 19 21.53 -7.47 -5.59
N GLU A 20 21.33 -8.66 -6.15
CA GLU A 20 22.41 -9.60 -6.50
C GLU A 20 23.09 -9.22 -7.81
N ILE A 21 22.33 -8.70 -8.78
CA ILE A 21 22.86 -8.31 -10.10
C ILE A 21 23.43 -6.88 -10.14
N CYS A 22 23.10 -6.02 -9.17
CA CYS A 22 23.55 -4.64 -9.16
C CYS A 22 24.97 -4.57 -8.59
N GLU A 23 25.96 -4.24 -9.42
CA GLU A 23 27.38 -4.16 -9.04
C GLU A 23 27.79 -2.80 -8.43
N ASP A 24 27.00 -1.75 -8.63
CA ASP A 24 27.27 -0.38 -8.15
C ASP A 24 26.86 -0.20 -6.68
N ASP A 25 27.82 0.08 -5.80
CA ASP A 25 27.61 0.34 -4.38
C ASP A 25 26.61 1.47 -4.09
N LYS A 26 26.71 2.58 -4.82
CA LYS A 26 25.82 3.74 -4.61
C LYS A 26 24.40 3.41 -5.03
N MET A 27 24.25 2.59 -6.06
CA MET A 27 22.94 2.11 -6.50
C MET A 27 22.35 1.11 -5.50
N ARG A 28 23.16 0.19 -4.97
CA ARG A 28 22.75 -0.73 -3.90
C ARG A 28 22.25 0.02 -2.67
N GLU A 29 22.97 1.03 -2.20
CA GLU A 29 22.54 1.90 -1.09
C GLU A 29 21.17 2.54 -1.38
N ARG A 30 20.99 3.08 -2.58
CA ARG A 30 19.72 3.68 -2.99
C ARG A 30 18.57 2.67 -3.05
N LEU A 31 18.83 1.44 -3.51
CA LEU A 31 17.85 0.35 -3.55
C LEU A 31 17.42 -0.09 -2.14
N VAL A 32 18.35 -0.12 -1.18
CA VAL A 32 18.05 -0.42 0.22
C VAL A 32 17.10 0.64 0.80
N LEU A 33 17.41 1.93 0.60
CA LEU A 33 16.54 3.02 1.06
C LEU A 33 15.13 2.95 0.44
N LEU A 34 15.04 2.60 -0.84
CA LEU A 34 13.75 2.42 -1.53
C LEU A 34 12.97 1.23 -0.95
N LYS A 35 13.63 0.12 -0.62
CA LYS A 35 13.00 -1.05 0.00
C LYS A 35 12.39 -0.70 1.36
N GLU A 36 13.11 0.04 2.19
CA GLU A 36 12.61 0.51 3.49
C GLU A 36 11.42 1.47 3.34
N GLU A 37 11.49 2.39 2.38
CA GLU A 37 10.39 3.31 2.05
C GLU A 37 9.13 2.56 1.63
N LEU A 38 9.27 1.57 0.74
CA LEU A 38 8.16 0.72 0.30
C LEU A 38 7.54 -0.06 1.46
N LYS A 39 8.37 -0.64 2.34
CA LYS A 39 7.89 -1.35 3.53
C LYS A 39 7.08 -0.42 4.42
N ARG A 40 7.56 0.80 4.68
CA ARG A 40 6.86 1.79 5.52
C ARG A 40 5.51 2.20 4.93
N ARG A 41 5.45 2.43 3.62
CA ARG A 41 4.19 2.75 2.91
C ARG A 41 3.21 1.60 2.96
N GLN A 42 3.70 0.37 2.84
CA GLN A 42 2.84 -0.82 2.94
C GLN A 42 2.27 -0.97 4.35
N THR A 43 3.06 -0.72 5.41
CA THR A 43 2.55 -0.70 6.78
C THR A 43 1.44 0.35 6.95
N GLN A 44 1.69 1.57 6.49
CA GLN A 44 0.69 2.66 6.55
C GLN A 44 -0.58 2.34 5.77
N HIS A 45 -0.46 1.73 4.58
CA HIS A 45 -1.62 1.32 3.79
C HIS A 45 -2.42 0.22 4.50
N ASN A 46 -1.75 -0.77 5.07
CA ASN A 46 -2.39 -1.83 5.83
C ASN A 46 -3.07 -1.27 7.09
N GLU A 47 -2.42 -0.34 7.81
CA GLU A 47 -3.01 0.38 8.94
C GLU A 47 -4.23 1.21 8.52
N ALA A 48 -4.19 1.90 7.37
CA ALA A 48 -5.34 2.63 6.84
C ALA A 48 -6.51 1.70 6.45
N GLN A 49 -6.21 0.52 5.91
CA GLN A 49 -7.24 -0.50 5.60
C GLN A 49 -7.83 -1.12 6.87
N GLN A 50 -7.03 -1.38 7.91
CA GLN A 50 -7.50 -1.88 9.20
C GLN A 50 -8.24 -0.81 10.01
N ASN A 51 -7.81 0.45 9.90
CA ASN A 51 -8.47 1.64 10.44
C ASN A 51 -9.52 2.22 9.47
N TRP A 52 -10.07 1.41 8.57
CA TRP A 52 -11.38 1.65 7.97
C TRP A 52 -12.44 0.91 8.80
N PRO A 53 -12.73 1.32 10.06
CA PRO A 53 -13.82 0.73 10.78
C PRO A 53 -15.06 1.17 10.03
N ASN A 54 -15.76 0.20 9.46
CA ASN A 54 -17.20 0.15 9.61
C ASN A 54 -17.90 1.51 9.35
N LYS A 55 -17.66 2.12 8.18
CA LYS A 55 -18.51 3.20 7.65
C LYS A 55 -19.86 2.63 7.19
N ALA A 56 -20.47 1.78 8.03
CA ALA A 56 -21.90 1.66 8.22
C ALA A 56 -22.48 2.90 8.96
N ARG A 57 -21.80 4.06 8.89
CA ARG A 57 -22.30 5.36 9.38
C ARG A 57 -22.83 6.17 8.21
N GLY A 58 -23.89 5.65 7.60
CA GLY A 58 -24.56 6.28 6.47
C GLY A 58 -26.02 5.85 6.30
N LEU A 59 -26.67 5.33 7.34
CA LEU A 59 -28.12 5.14 7.35
C LEU A 59 -28.77 6.00 8.45
N VAL A 60 -28.37 7.27 8.57
CA VAL A 60 -29.22 8.27 9.25
C VAL A 60 -30.33 8.65 8.29
N ARG A 61 -31.29 7.74 8.11
CA ARG A 61 -32.57 8.05 7.48
C ARG A 61 -33.61 8.05 8.59
N ARG A 62 -33.91 9.22 9.16
CA ARG A 62 -35.22 9.55 9.77
C ARG A 62 -35.21 10.94 10.39
N ARG A 63 -35.51 11.94 9.56
CA ARG A 63 -36.42 13.04 9.90
C ARG A 63 -37.03 13.58 8.60
N SER A 64 -37.97 12.85 8.00
CA SER A 64 -38.96 13.50 7.15
C SER A 64 -40.13 13.88 8.05
N SER A 65 -40.11 15.12 8.53
CA SER A 65 -41.26 15.75 9.17
C SER A 65 -42.44 15.76 8.19
N ASN A 66 -43.52 15.08 8.53
CA ASN A 66 -44.84 15.47 8.02
C ASN A 66 -45.94 15.15 9.05
N PRO A 67 -46.42 16.15 9.82
CA PRO A 67 -47.61 16.02 10.62
C PRO A 67 -48.83 16.33 9.74
N ARG A 68 -49.49 15.32 9.19
CA ARG A 68 -50.82 15.40 8.55
C ARG A 68 -51.47 14.02 8.71
N ARG A 69 -52.66 13.82 9.25
CA ARG A 69 -53.77 14.69 9.64
C ARG A 69 -54.60 13.91 10.66
#